data_AF-A0A3L7TWE5-F1
#
_entry.id   AF-A0A3L7TWE5-F1
#
_cell.length_a   1.000
_cell.length_b   1.000
_cell.length_c   1.000
_cell.angle_alpha   90.00
_cell.angle_beta   90.00
_cell.angle_gamma   90.00
#
_symmetry.space_group_name_H-M   'P 1'
#
loop_
_entity.id
_entity.type
_entity.pdbx_description
1 polymer ?
#
loop_
_entity_poly.entity_id
_entity_poly.type
_entity_poly.pdbx_seq_one_letter_code
_entity_poly.pdbx_strand_id
1 'polypeptide(L)'
;MHIQQRETSVAAAREVTELLLQLADERPAVLDALRALLTALAERPRNEHESSGTPATGLALTVEDAPAVKAMALSIIDTHDLSEAGGGCKNTIIEPSVLAMTPIIQPKPLGALSTEAANGLLMLTSKFGGFGTAHGGIGPKGHFQEKFTVTSPLNDQATEAQDLSRLASSRARKLRMIRGSLRTASAFPNADSALSQRMLQDWLAVDSAVKRIAPSALKVCERWYSLVARAFNELAHWFGACEHRVITAGEREQLTTRMRCAALAQKGLLSWLRKEAFPGESAMNVCGVQDLAFRTLRSWSRYTKDGGFQIHLAECLTLHVEITSDEISRIDRDLEKFELQEAPQSTPDRPREASTNGPVEKYDSVAAAIEAAQSDFPMRLVITPRAIDSAECSSFIRPDDVYDAFAAMHSVAIAIFDGSIGSTTPRQALRDRGVMSKPCSAATMKRFDRFYHVEYNNEMLELSEHVTLGCKSARTCISIHWWVDLPRARFIIGHCGKHLPNSLS
;
A
#
# COMPACT_ATOMS: atom_id res chain seq x y z
N MET A 1 -13.64 1.18 39.37
CA MET A 1 -13.58 1.65 37.96
C MET A 1 -14.15 3.06 37.77
N HIS A 2 -15.36 3.38 38.26
CA HIS A 2 -15.96 4.72 38.07
C HIS A 2 -15.21 5.90 38.74
N ILE A 3 -14.53 5.68 39.87
CA ILE A 3 -13.76 6.74 40.56
C ILE A 3 -12.51 7.11 39.73
N GLN A 4 -11.81 6.12 39.21
CA GLN A 4 -10.58 6.31 38.44
C GLN A 4 -10.83 6.97 37.06
N GLN A 5 -11.98 6.69 36.43
CA GLN A 5 -12.44 7.43 35.24
C GLN A 5 -12.80 8.89 35.54
N ARG A 6 -13.29 9.17 36.76
CA ARG A 6 -13.64 10.53 37.17
C ARG A 6 -12.38 11.36 37.45
N GLU A 7 -11.38 10.74 38.06
CA GLU A 7 -10.08 11.38 38.33
C GLU A 7 -9.32 11.71 37.03
N THR A 8 -9.31 10.81 36.05
CA THR A 8 -8.67 11.09 34.75
C THR A 8 -9.40 12.18 33.96
N SER A 9 -10.73 12.23 34.04
CA SER A 9 -11.52 13.30 33.40
C SER A 9 -11.27 14.67 34.05
N VAL A 10 -11.09 14.73 35.37
CA VAL A 10 -10.80 15.98 36.08
C VAL A 10 -9.38 16.47 35.78
N ALA A 11 -8.40 15.55 35.70
CA ALA A 11 -7.03 15.88 35.32
C ALA A 11 -6.95 16.45 33.89
N ALA A 12 -7.61 15.81 32.92
CA ALA A 12 -7.66 16.28 31.54
C ALA A 12 -8.35 17.65 31.41
N ALA A 13 -9.45 17.86 32.15
CA ALA A 13 -10.14 19.16 32.16
C ALA A 13 -9.26 20.29 32.71
N ARG A 14 -8.44 19.99 33.73
CA ARG A 14 -7.50 20.95 34.29
C ARG A 14 -6.36 21.30 33.33
N GLU A 15 -5.78 20.29 32.66
CA GLU A 15 -4.71 20.49 31.67
C GLU A 15 -5.19 21.33 30.48
N VAL A 16 -6.40 21.07 29.98
CA VAL A 16 -7.02 21.88 28.93
C VAL A 16 -7.27 23.31 29.40
N THR A 17 -7.66 23.51 30.66
CA THR A 17 -7.88 24.85 31.23
C THR A 17 -6.57 25.63 31.34
N GLU A 18 -5.49 24.99 31.80
CA GLU A 18 -4.15 25.61 31.89
C GLU A 18 -3.62 26.00 30.51
N LEU A 19 -3.78 25.13 29.49
CA LEU A 19 -3.40 25.44 28.10
C LEU A 19 -4.22 26.61 27.52
N LEU A 20 -5.51 26.68 27.80
CA LEU A 20 -6.36 27.78 27.32
C LEU A 20 -6.01 29.12 28.00
N LEU A 21 -5.64 29.10 29.28
CA LEU A 21 -5.14 30.30 29.98
C LEU A 21 -3.80 30.76 29.42
N GLN A 22 -2.87 29.84 29.16
CA GLN A 22 -1.60 30.18 28.51
C GLN A 22 -1.81 30.75 27.09
N LEU A 23 -2.74 30.16 26.33
CA LEU A 23 -3.11 30.67 25.00
C LEU A 23 -3.76 32.06 25.08
N ALA A 24 -4.49 32.35 26.17
CA ALA A 24 -5.09 33.65 26.46
C ALA A 24 -4.03 34.75 26.61
N ASP A 25 -3.01 34.46 27.40
CA ASP A 25 -1.94 35.40 27.73
C ASP A 25 -1.01 35.61 26.53
N GLU A 26 -0.68 34.54 25.81
CA GLU A 26 0.27 34.63 24.69
C GLU A 26 -0.37 35.16 23.40
N ARG A 27 -1.63 34.82 23.12
CA ARG A 27 -2.30 35.11 21.84
C ARG A 27 -3.80 35.36 22.00
N PRO A 28 -4.22 36.50 22.59
CA PRO A 28 -5.63 36.81 22.86
C PRO A 28 -6.53 36.74 21.62
N ALA A 29 -6.00 37.09 20.44
CA ALA A 29 -6.74 37.01 19.17
C ALA A 29 -7.15 35.56 18.78
N VAL A 30 -6.43 34.55 19.24
CA VAL A 30 -6.77 33.14 18.99
C VAL A 30 -7.99 32.73 19.83
N LEU A 31 -8.09 33.22 21.07
CA LEU A 31 -9.27 32.99 21.89
C LEU A 31 -10.50 33.71 21.36
N ASP A 32 -10.35 34.92 20.83
CA ASP A 32 -11.46 35.64 20.18
C ASP A 32 -11.99 34.86 18.97
N ALA A 33 -11.10 34.29 18.16
CA ALA A 33 -11.47 33.44 17.02
C ALA A 33 -12.15 32.14 17.48
N LEU A 34 -11.65 31.50 18.53
CA LEU A 34 -12.23 30.27 19.09
C LEU A 34 -13.62 30.53 19.68
N ARG A 35 -13.80 31.67 20.37
CA ARG A 35 -15.08 32.11 20.92
C ARG A 35 -16.07 32.45 19.81
N ALA A 36 -15.64 33.13 18.75
CA ALA A 36 -16.49 33.40 17.59
C ALA A 36 -16.97 32.10 16.92
N LEU A 37 -16.08 31.11 16.77
CA LEU A 37 -16.42 29.80 16.22
C LEU A 37 -17.43 29.05 17.11
N LEU A 38 -17.19 29.02 18.42
CA LEU A 38 -18.09 28.34 19.36
C LEU A 38 -19.47 29.01 19.44
N THR A 39 -19.52 30.35 19.40
CA THR A 39 -20.79 31.09 19.30
C THR A 39 -21.52 30.76 18.01
N ALA A 40 -20.82 30.74 16.86
CA ALA A 40 -21.40 30.37 15.57
C ALA A 40 -21.91 28.93 15.53
N LEU A 41 -21.27 28.00 16.25
CA LEU A 41 -21.72 26.61 16.37
C LEU A 41 -22.88 26.44 17.37
N ALA A 42 -22.97 27.31 18.38
CA ALA A 42 -24.02 27.29 19.40
C ALA A 42 -25.31 27.99 18.94
N GLU A 43 -25.20 28.96 18.03
CA GLU A 43 -26.35 29.61 17.40
C GLU A 43 -27.01 28.64 16.41
N ARG A 44 -28.03 27.92 16.87
CA ARG A 44 -28.93 27.16 16.00
C ARG A 44 -29.57 28.12 14.99
N PRO A 45 -29.66 27.76 13.70
CA PRO A 45 -30.34 28.59 12.72
C PRO A 45 -31.79 28.79 13.16
N ARG A 46 -32.19 30.05 13.37
CA ARG A 46 -33.59 30.42 13.59
C ARG A 46 -34.33 30.11 12.30
N ASN A 47 -35.35 29.26 12.38
CA ASN A 47 -36.24 29.02 11.25
C ASN A 47 -36.97 30.32 10.92
N GLU A 48 -36.56 31.00 9.87
CA GLU A 48 -37.30 32.10 9.25
C GLU A 48 -38.50 31.55 8.48
N HIS A 49 -39.49 31.01 9.20
CA HIS A 49 -40.82 30.76 8.66
C HIS A 49 -41.85 30.94 9.77
N GLU A 50 -41.99 32.17 10.26
CA GLU A 50 -43.15 32.59 11.05
C GLU A 50 -43.25 34.13 11.03
N SER A 51 -43.70 34.70 9.91
CA SER A 51 -44.56 35.91 9.93
C SER A 51 -45.20 36.18 8.56
N SER A 52 -46.48 35.82 8.44
CA SER A 52 -47.51 36.67 7.82
C SER A 52 -48.86 35.99 8.04
N GLY A 53 -49.64 36.53 8.99
CA GLY A 53 -51.02 36.14 9.20
C GLY A 53 -51.96 37.02 8.39
N THR A 54 -53.10 36.46 7.96
CA THR A 54 -54.45 37.04 8.18
C THR A 54 -55.54 36.00 7.86
N PRO A 55 -56.75 36.11 8.47
CA PRO A 55 -57.72 35.02 8.59
C PRO A 55 -58.94 35.19 7.66
N ALA A 56 -59.60 34.08 7.30
CA ALA A 56 -61.02 34.06 6.91
C ALA A 56 -61.55 32.62 6.65
N THR A 57 -62.56 32.24 7.45
CA THR A 57 -63.79 31.48 7.09
C THR A 57 -63.73 30.13 6.34
N GLY A 58 -64.24 29.10 7.01
CA GLY A 58 -65.49 28.42 6.60
C GLY A 58 -65.42 27.04 5.92
N LEU A 59 -66.27 26.14 6.43
CA LEU A 59 -66.79 24.87 5.87
C LEU A 59 -65.83 23.66 5.91
N ALA A 60 -66.05 22.55 6.63
CA ALA A 60 -67.20 21.66 6.93
C ALA A 60 -67.07 20.30 6.19
N LEU A 61 -67.28 19.21 6.95
CA LEU A 61 -67.61 17.81 6.57
C LEU A 61 -66.44 16.98 6.00
N THR A 62 -66.21 15.69 6.27
CA THR A 62 -66.83 14.59 7.07
C THR A 62 -65.77 13.48 7.17
N VAL A 63 -65.53 12.86 8.34
CA VAL A 63 -66.01 11.51 8.75
C VAL A 63 -65.80 10.41 7.70
N GLU A 64 -64.87 9.48 7.94
CA GLU A 64 -65.14 8.03 8.16
C GLU A 64 -63.83 7.26 8.43
N ASP A 65 -63.67 6.90 9.71
CA ASP A 65 -63.31 5.61 10.31
C ASP A 65 -62.35 4.61 9.61
N ALA A 66 -61.29 4.29 10.37
CA ALA A 66 -60.56 3.02 10.42
C ALA A 66 -61.46 1.90 11.07
N PRO A 67 -61.06 0.63 11.33
CA PRO A 67 -59.71 0.04 11.27
C PRO A 67 -59.58 -1.47 10.90
N ALA A 68 -58.31 -1.92 10.83
CA ALA A 68 -57.74 -3.15 11.43
C ALA A 68 -58.12 -4.60 11.01
N VAL A 69 -57.07 -5.32 10.57
CA VAL A 69 -56.49 -6.57 11.16
C VAL A 69 -57.15 -7.97 10.91
N LYS A 70 -56.30 -8.86 10.35
CA LYS A 70 -56.14 -10.34 10.51
C LYS A 70 -56.94 -11.37 9.67
N ALA A 71 -56.13 -12.12 8.89
CA ALA A 71 -55.91 -13.59 8.94
C ALA A 71 -56.60 -14.58 7.97
N MET A 72 -55.87 -15.70 7.76
CA MET A 72 -56.14 -16.97 7.05
C MET A 72 -55.85 -16.98 5.53
N ALA A 73 -54.82 -17.66 4.97
CA ALA A 73 -54.32 -19.04 5.09
C ALA A 73 -55.17 -20.10 4.34
N LEU A 74 -54.56 -20.67 3.28
CA LEU A 74 -54.68 -22.03 2.68
C LEU A 74 -54.44 -21.91 1.17
N SER A 75 -53.40 -22.50 0.58
CA SER A 75 -53.35 -23.86 0.02
C SER A 75 -52.12 -23.84 -0.93
N ILE A 76 -51.20 -24.80 -1.01
CA ILE A 76 -51.33 -26.12 -1.61
C ILE A 76 -50.08 -26.94 -1.21
N ILE A 77 -50.34 -28.21 -0.96
CA ILE A 77 -49.44 -29.34 -0.71
C ILE A 77 -48.61 -29.66 -1.98
N ASP A 78 -47.33 -30.00 -1.82
CA ASP A 78 -46.78 -31.08 -2.64
C ASP A 78 -45.75 -31.90 -1.87
N THR A 79 -45.98 -33.21 -1.93
CA THR A 79 -45.36 -34.30 -1.20
C THR A 79 -44.08 -34.78 -1.88
N HIS A 80 -43.04 -35.08 -1.12
CA HIS A 80 -42.25 -36.28 -1.39
C HIS A 80 -41.74 -36.90 -0.09
N ASP A 81 -42.15 -38.15 0.06
CA ASP A 81 -41.84 -39.12 1.09
C ASP A 81 -40.58 -39.90 0.69
N LEU A 82 -39.67 -40.19 1.62
CA LEU A 82 -39.24 -41.56 1.96
C LEU A 82 -38.05 -41.61 2.97
N SER A 83 -38.36 -42.31 4.06
CA SER A 83 -37.56 -43.23 4.89
C SER A 83 -36.45 -42.72 5.84
N GLU A 84 -36.86 -42.60 7.11
CA GLU A 84 -36.41 -43.35 8.29
C GLU A 84 -34.92 -43.75 8.47
N ALA A 85 -34.30 -43.24 9.55
CA ALA A 85 -33.87 -44.08 10.68
C ALA A 85 -33.37 -43.24 11.88
N GLY A 86 -34.10 -43.31 13.00
CA GLY A 86 -33.56 -43.51 14.36
C GLY A 86 -32.82 -42.37 15.06
N GLY A 87 -33.37 -41.94 16.22
CA GLY A 87 -32.55 -41.38 17.30
C GLY A 87 -33.19 -40.20 18.03
N GLY A 88 -33.99 -40.47 19.05
CA GLY A 88 -34.62 -39.45 19.86
C GLY A 88 -33.62 -38.62 20.68
N CYS A 89 -33.79 -37.30 20.64
CA CYS A 89 -33.30 -36.39 21.66
C CYS A 89 -34.31 -35.26 21.83
N LYS A 90 -34.94 -35.21 23.02
CA LYS A 90 -35.73 -34.08 23.48
C LYS A 90 -34.80 -32.89 23.64
N ASN A 91 -35.09 -31.74 23.02
CA ASN A 91 -34.59 -30.46 23.46
C ASN A 91 -35.57 -29.33 23.11
N THR A 92 -36.22 -28.86 24.17
CA THR A 92 -36.58 -27.49 24.52
C THR A 92 -36.62 -26.46 23.39
N ILE A 93 -37.85 -26.05 23.04
CA ILE A 93 -38.16 -24.86 22.28
C ILE A 93 -37.83 -23.64 23.16
N ILE A 94 -36.88 -22.82 22.73
CA ILE A 94 -36.65 -21.47 23.27
C ILE A 94 -37.33 -20.50 22.30
N GLU A 95 -38.30 -19.75 22.79
CA GLU A 95 -38.95 -18.65 22.08
C GLU A 95 -37.95 -17.55 21.70
N PRO A 96 -38.01 -16.95 20.51
CA PRO A 96 -37.27 -15.74 20.22
C PRO A 96 -38.00 -14.51 20.80
N SER A 97 -37.36 -13.89 21.79
CA SER A 97 -37.71 -12.56 22.30
C SER A 97 -37.77 -11.51 21.19
N VAL A 98 -38.88 -10.78 21.17
CA VAL A 98 -39.15 -9.59 20.36
C VAL A 98 -38.16 -8.48 20.76
N LEU A 99 -37.26 -8.11 19.84
CA LEU A 99 -36.41 -6.92 19.98
C LEU A 99 -37.13 -5.71 19.36
N ALA A 100 -37.30 -4.69 20.20
CA ALA A 100 -37.90 -3.41 19.89
C ALA A 100 -37.15 -2.68 18.75
N MET A 101 -37.90 -2.18 17.76
CA MET A 101 -37.40 -1.27 16.74
C MET A 101 -37.19 0.11 17.37
N THR A 102 -35.93 0.54 17.50
CA THR A 102 -35.58 1.96 17.67
C THR A 102 -35.58 2.65 16.30
N PRO A 103 -36.19 3.83 16.13
CA PRO A 103 -36.17 4.54 14.86
C PRO A 103 -34.76 5.05 14.53
N ILE A 104 -34.31 4.75 13.31
CA ILE A 104 -33.08 5.28 12.72
C ILE A 104 -33.32 6.75 12.37
N ILE A 105 -32.74 7.67 13.15
CA ILE A 105 -32.66 9.09 12.80
C ILE A 105 -31.52 9.25 11.78
N GLN A 106 -31.85 9.58 10.53
CA GLN A 106 -30.85 9.93 9.53
C GLN A 106 -30.28 11.32 9.82
N PRO A 107 -28.94 11.52 9.85
CA PRO A 107 -28.36 12.85 9.95
C PRO A 107 -28.59 13.62 8.64
N LYS A 108 -29.23 14.79 8.76
CA LYS A 108 -29.42 15.76 7.67
C LYS A 108 -28.04 16.37 7.31
N PRO A 109 -27.69 16.55 6.02
CA PRO A 109 -26.39 17.08 5.63
C PRO A 109 -26.18 18.50 6.16
N LEU A 110 -24.98 18.78 6.67
CA LEU A 110 -24.51 20.13 6.96
C LEU A 110 -24.52 20.93 5.66
N GLY A 111 -25.30 22.02 5.63
CA GLY A 111 -25.32 22.97 4.52
C GLY A 111 -23.96 23.65 4.37
N ALA A 112 -23.65 24.08 3.14
CA ALA A 112 -22.48 24.89 2.83
C ALA A 112 -22.45 26.15 3.73
N LEU A 113 -21.22 26.59 4.07
CA LEU A 113 -20.99 27.88 4.73
C LEU A 113 -21.78 28.97 4.00
N SER A 114 -22.47 29.83 4.76
CA SER A 114 -23.14 30.98 4.16
C SER A 114 -22.10 31.83 3.44
N THR A 115 -22.52 32.48 2.36
CA THR A 115 -21.66 33.36 1.55
C THR A 115 -21.00 34.44 2.43
N GLU A 116 -21.66 34.90 3.49
CA GLU A 116 -21.09 35.82 4.47
C GLU A 116 -19.94 35.20 5.30
N ALA A 117 -20.06 33.94 5.72
CA ALA A 117 -18.98 33.27 6.46
C ALA A 117 -17.74 33.01 5.58
N ALA A 118 -17.97 32.66 4.31
CA ALA A 118 -16.89 32.53 3.32
C ALA A 118 -16.21 33.88 3.04
N ASN A 119 -16.99 34.95 2.90
CA ASN A 119 -16.47 36.30 2.68
C ASN A 119 -15.75 36.87 3.92
N GLY A 120 -16.21 36.52 5.13
CA GLY A 120 -15.53 36.86 6.39
C GLY A 120 -14.15 36.22 6.51
N LEU A 121 -14.02 34.95 6.09
CA LEU A 121 -12.74 34.24 6.05
C LEU A 121 -11.77 34.83 5.03
N LEU A 122 -12.30 35.27 3.87
CA LEU A 122 -11.54 35.92 2.80
C LEU A 122 -11.08 37.34 3.20
N MET A 123 -11.91 38.08 3.95
CA MET A 123 -11.50 39.35 4.56
C MET A 123 -10.44 39.17 5.64
N LEU A 124 -10.53 38.14 6.48
CA LEU A 124 -9.52 37.87 7.51
C LEU A 124 -8.15 37.52 6.90
N THR A 125 -8.13 36.67 5.88
CA THR A 125 -6.90 36.27 5.19
C THR A 125 -6.25 37.41 4.41
N SER A 126 -7.05 38.29 3.78
CA SER A 126 -6.55 39.50 3.11
C SER A 126 -6.05 40.58 4.07
N LYS A 127 -6.68 40.72 5.25
CA LYS A 127 -6.34 41.79 6.21
C LYS A 127 -5.13 41.47 7.07
N PHE A 128 -4.83 40.18 7.29
CA PHE A 128 -3.75 39.77 8.18
C PHE A 128 -2.49 39.23 7.49
N GLY A 129 -2.50 39.06 6.16
CA GLY A 129 -1.33 38.65 5.39
C GLY A 129 -0.88 37.23 5.71
N GLY A 130 -0.46 36.48 4.70
CA GLY A 130 0.09 35.13 4.92
C GLY A 130 1.28 35.16 5.88
N PHE A 131 1.35 34.16 6.76
CA PHE A 131 2.47 33.94 7.68
C PHE A 131 3.78 33.77 6.89
N GLY A 132 4.50 34.86 6.70
CA GLY A 132 5.83 34.91 6.08
C GLY A 132 6.78 35.69 6.98
N THR A 133 7.85 35.03 7.38
CA THR A 133 8.85 35.47 8.36
C THR A 133 9.49 36.82 8.04
N ALA A 134 9.68 37.62 9.09
CA ALA A 134 10.38 38.89 9.07
C ALA A 134 11.85 38.74 8.62
N HIS A 135 12.28 39.57 7.67
CA HIS A 135 13.49 40.41 7.77
C HIS A 135 13.43 41.51 6.70
N GLY A 136 13.69 42.74 7.14
CA GLY A 136 13.47 43.97 6.39
C GLY A 136 14.42 44.16 5.22
N GLY A 137 13.88 44.70 4.13
CA GLY A 137 14.62 45.19 2.98
C GLY A 137 13.66 45.66 1.90
N ILE A 138 13.48 46.96 1.75
CA ILE A 138 12.71 47.57 0.65
C ILE A 138 13.56 47.44 -0.62
N GLY A 139 13.39 46.32 -1.33
CA GLY A 139 13.92 46.08 -2.66
C GLY A 139 12.83 46.20 -3.74
N PRO A 140 13.19 46.58 -4.98
CA PRO A 140 12.21 46.84 -6.03
C PRO A 140 11.47 45.57 -6.44
N LYS A 141 10.17 45.73 -6.73
CA LYS A 141 9.21 44.67 -7.07
C LYS A 141 9.72 43.79 -8.22
N GLY A 142 10.34 42.66 -7.89
CA GLY A 142 10.53 41.56 -8.82
C GLY A 142 9.18 40.87 -9.04
N HIS A 143 8.79 40.67 -10.30
CA HIS A 143 7.67 39.82 -10.65
C HIS A 143 7.95 38.37 -10.20
N PHE A 144 7.53 38.05 -8.98
CA PHE A 144 7.51 36.68 -8.48
C PHE A 144 6.27 35.99 -9.08
N GLN A 145 6.45 35.37 -10.24
CA GLN A 145 5.48 34.39 -10.73
C GLN A 145 5.70 33.11 -9.91
N GLU A 146 4.96 32.99 -8.82
CA GLU A 146 4.81 31.72 -8.10
C GLU A 146 4.17 30.72 -9.06
N LYS A 147 4.97 29.81 -9.61
CA LYS A 147 4.46 28.67 -10.38
C LYS A 147 3.76 27.73 -9.40
N PHE A 148 2.47 27.95 -9.17
CA PHE A 148 1.61 26.91 -8.60
C PHE A 148 1.49 25.77 -9.62
N THR A 149 2.38 24.78 -9.50
CA THR A 149 2.17 23.49 -10.15
C THR A 149 1.01 22.81 -9.44
N VAL A 150 -0.17 22.87 -10.03
CA VAL A 150 -1.30 22.03 -9.63
C VAL A 150 -0.88 20.59 -9.89
N THR A 151 -0.50 19.86 -8.84
CA THR A 151 -0.17 18.44 -8.95
C THR A 151 -1.43 17.69 -9.37
N SER A 152 -1.30 16.80 -10.36
CA SER A 152 -2.40 15.93 -10.75
C SER A 152 -2.78 15.04 -9.55
N PRO A 153 -4.05 14.91 -9.16
CA PRO A 153 -4.48 14.03 -8.07
C PRO A 153 -3.98 12.59 -8.22
N LEU A 154 -3.74 12.12 -9.45
CA LEU A 154 -3.17 10.80 -9.73
C LEU A 154 -1.70 10.67 -9.30
N ASN A 155 -0.92 11.75 -9.32
CA ASN A 155 0.48 11.71 -8.88
C ASN A 155 0.58 11.54 -7.36
N ASP A 156 -0.33 12.18 -6.62
CA ASP A 156 -0.42 12.01 -5.16
C ASP A 156 -0.82 10.57 -4.82
N GLN A 157 -1.80 10.00 -5.55
CA GLN A 157 -2.19 8.60 -5.43
C GLN A 157 -1.07 7.63 -5.81
N ALA A 158 -0.30 7.92 -6.87
CA ALA A 158 0.86 7.12 -7.25
C ALA A 158 1.92 7.11 -6.14
N THR A 159 2.18 8.28 -5.54
CA THR A 159 3.14 8.43 -4.44
C THR A 159 2.68 7.70 -3.19
N GLU A 160 1.40 7.82 -2.82
CA GLU A 160 0.79 7.12 -1.68
C GLU A 160 0.80 5.60 -1.88
N ALA A 161 0.46 5.11 -3.08
CA ALA A 161 0.55 3.71 -3.45
C ALA A 161 2.00 3.18 -3.36
N GLN A 162 2.96 3.94 -3.88
CA GLN A 162 4.38 3.57 -3.84
C GLN A 162 4.91 3.47 -2.40
N ASP A 163 4.48 4.39 -1.54
CA ASP A 163 4.84 4.38 -0.14
C ASP A 163 4.27 3.16 0.60
N LEU A 164 2.98 2.86 0.40
CA LEU A 164 2.34 1.67 0.96
C LEU A 164 3.03 0.38 0.49
N SER A 165 3.41 0.32 -0.79
CA SER A 165 4.21 -0.77 -1.33
C SER A 165 5.53 -0.95 -0.57
N ARG A 166 6.29 0.14 -0.36
CA ARG A 166 7.56 0.11 0.39
C ARG A 166 7.36 -0.33 1.84
N LEU A 167 6.35 0.19 2.53
CA LEU A 167 6.05 -0.17 3.91
C LEU A 167 5.72 -1.67 4.02
N ALA A 168 4.87 -2.19 3.12
CA ALA A 168 4.51 -3.61 3.08
C ALA A 168 5.73 -4.51 2.75
N SER A 169 6.56 -4.12 1.77
CA SER A 169 7.81 -4.83 1.46
C SER A 169 8.76 -4.89 2.65
N SER A 170 8.91 -3.77 3.38
CA SER A 170 9.75 -3.73 4.57
C SER A 170 9.24 -4.68 5.67
N ARG A 171 7.91 -4.82 5.82
CA ARG A 171 7.33 -5.82 6.74
C ARG A 171 7.61 -7.25 6.30
N ALA A 172 7.49 -7.55 5.00
CA ALA A 172 7.83 -8.87 4.46
C ALA A 172 9.29 -9.22 4.75
N ARG A 173 10.22 -8.27 4.54
CA ARG A 173 11.63 -8.43 4.91
C ARG A 173 11.84 -8.71 6.39
N LYS A 174 11.24 -7.90 7.26
CA LYS A 174 11.38 -8.08 8.71
C LYS A 174 10.87 -9.45 9.15
N LEU A 175 9.76 -9.93 8.59
CA LEU A 175 9.26 -11.29 8.81
C LEU A 175 10.26 -12.37 8.38
N ARG A 176 10.91 -12.19 7.22
CA ARG A 176 11.96 -13.12 6.76
C ARG A 176 13.15 -13.15 7.70
N MET A 177 13.63 -11.98 8.14
CA MET A 177 14.71 -11.86 9.12
C MET A 177 14.33 -12.52 10.45
N ILE A 178 13.13 -12.24 10.97
CA ILE A 178 12.60 -12.88 12.19
C ILE A 178 12.58 -14.40 12.05
N ARG A 179 12.10 -14.93 10.91
CA ARG A 179 12.11 -16.37 10.63
C ARG A 179 13.53 -16.93 10.64
N GLY A 180 14.49 -16.21 10.08
CA GLY A 180 15.91 -16.53 10.17
C GLY A 180 16.40 -16.59 11.62
N SER A 181 16.15 -15.52 12.39
CA SER A 181 16.53 -15.45 13.80
C SER A 181 15.92 -16.55 14.66
N LEU A 182 14.66 -16.92 14.40
CA LEU A 182 14.00 -18.05 15.08
C LEU A 182 14.69 -19.39 14.80
N ARG A 183 15.23 -19.59 13.59
CA ARG A 183 15.97 -20.82 13.24
C ARG A 183 17.35 -20.88 13.90
N THR A 184 18.02 -19.73 14.02
CA THR A 184 19.39 -19.64 14.57
C THR A 184 19.42 -19.29 16.06
N ALA A 185 18.26 -19.15 16.70
CA ALA A 185 18.11 -18.64 18.06
C ALA A 185 18.84 -17.30 18.31
N SER A 186 18.92 -16.44 17.29
CA SER A 186 19.54 -15.11 17.40
C SER A 186 18.52 -14.05 17.78
N ALA A 187 19.00 -12.87 18.17
CA ALA A 187 18.13 -11.72 18.47
C ALA A 187 17.29 -11.33 17.25
N PHE A 188 16.08 -10.84 17.50
CA PHE A 188 15.23 -10.29 16.45
C PHE A 188 15.80 -8.97 15.93
N PRO A 189 15.57 -8.66 14.63
CA PRO A 189 15.97 -7.38 14.08
C PRO A 189 15.27 -6.23 14.79
N ASN A 190 15.96 -5.08 14.88
CA ASN A 190 15.45 -3.86 15.48
C ASN A 190 14.15 -3.36 14.82
N ALA A 191 13.48 -2.40 15.47
CA ALA A 191 12.38 -1.66 14.87
C ALA A 191 12.80 -1.02 13.54
N ASP A 192 11.87 -0.96 12.59
CA ASP A 192 12.12 -0.38 11.28
C ASP A 192 11.96 1.13 11.33
N SER A 193 13.01 1.83 10.94
CA SER A 193 13.05 3.28 10.89
C SER A 193 11.93 3.88 10.03
N ALA A 194 11.50 3.20 8.96
CA ALA A 194 10.44 3.70 8.08
C ALA A 194 9.08 3.81 8.81
N LEU A 195 8.76 2.85 9.69
CA LEU A 195 7.53 2.92 10.49
C LEU A 195 7.63 3.97 11.59
N SER A 196 8.78 4.05 12.26
CA SER A 196 9.02 5.05 13.29
C SER A 196 8.91 6.48 12.74
N GLN A 197 9.44 6.73 11.55
CA GLN A 197 9.32 8.03 10.87
C GLN A 197 7.86 8.43 10.60
N ARG A 198 6.97 7.46 10.38
CA ARG A 198 5.54 7.68 10.17
C ARG A 198 4.69 7.50 11.43
N MET A 199 5.32 7.29 12.59
CA MET A 199 4.65 6.98 13.85
C MET A 199 3.63 5.84 13.74
N LEU A 200 3.91 4.87 12.86
CA LEU A 200 3.05 3.71 12.65
C LEU A 200 3.40 2.63 13.67
N GLN A 201 2.36 2.02 14.25
CA GLN A 201 2.53 0.89 15.15
C GLN A 201 3.10 -0.32 14.41
N ASP A 202 4.16 -0.90 14.99
CA ASP A 202 4.80 -2.12 14.49
C ASP A 202 4.53 -3.29 15.42
N TRP A 203 3.54 -4.12 15.07
CA TRP A 203 3.28 -5.34 15.84
C TRP A 203 4.45 -6.34 15.84
N LEU A 204 5.34 -6.29 14.83
CA LEU A 204 6.55 -7.12 14.79
C LEU A 204 7.62 -6.65 15.78
N ALA A 205 7.43 -5.50 16.44
CA ALA A 205 8.28 -5.07 17.55
C ALA A 205 7.89 -5.73 18.88
N VAL A 206 6.75 -6.45 18.95
CA VAL A 206 6.30 -7.14 20.15
C VAL A 206 6.81 -8.59 20.13
N ASP A 207 8.00 -8.81 20.69
CA ASP A 207 8.68 -10.12 20.77
C ASP A 207 7.77 -11.26 21.20
N SER A 208 6.95 -11.02 22.24
CA SER A 208 6.05 -12.03 22.79
C SER A 208 4.94 -12.42 21.81
N ALA A 209 4.45 -11.48 20.99
CA ALA A 209 3.48 -11.78 19.96
C ALA A 209 4.10 -12.66 18.86
N VAL A 210 5.28 -12.28 18.38
CA VAL A 210 6.00 -12.98 17.30
C VAL A 210 6.41 -14.39 17.73
N LYS A 211 6.94 -14.58 18.95
CA LYS A 211 7.40 -15.88 19.46
C LYS A 211 6.27 -16.92 19.61
N ARG A 212 5.01 -16.48 19.70
CA ARG A 212 3.85 -17.39 19.77
C ARG A 212 3.43 -17.93 18.40
N ILE A 213 3.88 -17.31 17.31
CA ILE A 213 3.46 -17.67 15.95
C ILE A 213 4.42 -18.70 15.38
N ALA A 214 3.87 -19.80 14.84
CA ALA A 214 4.68 -20.83 14.20
C ALA A 214 5.46 -20.28 13.00
N PRO A 215 6.72 -20.73 12.74
CA PRO A 215 7.51 -20.25 11.61
C PRO A 215 6.84 -20.45 10.23
N SER A 216 6.02 -21.49 10.08
CA SER A 216 5.22 -21.73 8.88
C SER A 216 4.13 -20.67 8.71
N ALA A 217 3.47 -20.27 9.79
CA ALA A 217 2.47 -19.21 9.77
C ALA A 217 3.11 -17.85 9.47
N LEU A 218 4.31 -17.56 10.01
CA LEU A 218 5.08 -16.35 9.65
C LEU A 218 5.41 -16.30 8.15
N LYS A 219 5.69 -17.44 7.50
CA LYS A 219 5.89 -17.51 6.05
C LYS A 219 4.61 -17.15 5.27
N VAL A 220 3.44 -17.55 5.77
CA VAL A 220 2.14 -17.16 5.18
C VAL A 220 1.91 -15.65 5.35
N CYS A 221 2.22 -15.10 6.52
CA CYS A 221 2.16 -13.66 6.76
C CYS A 221 3.08 -12.87 5.81
N GLU A 222 4.32 -13.34 5.65
CA GLU A 222 5.28 -12.75 4.72
C GLU A 222 4.71 -12.71 3.29
N ARG A 223 4.14 -13.83 2.83
CA ARG A 223 3.48 -13.90 1.51
C ARG A 223 2.36 -12.87 1.39
N TRP A 224 1.53 -12.69 2.42
CA TRP A 224 0.48 -11.69 2.40
C TRP A 224 1.03 -10.26 2.30
N TYR A 225 2.06 -9.93 3.05
CA TYR A 225 2.74 -8.64 2.92
C TYR A 225 3.34 -8.43 1.52
N SER A 226 3.95 -9.47 0.94
CA SER A 226 4.45 -9.42 -0.44
C SER A 226 3.35 -9.20 -1.47
N LEU A 227 2.16 -9.82 -1.29
CA LEU A 227 1.01 -9.59 -2.16
C LEU A 227 0.47 -8.16 -2.05
N VAL A 228 0.37 -7.64 -0.84
CA VAL A 228 -0.02 -6.24 -0.59
C VAL A 228 0.97 -5.30 -1.26
N ALA A 229 2.27 -5.52 -1.07
CA ALA A 229 3.32 -4.71 -1.68
C ALA A 229 3.23 -4.70 -3.20
N ARG A 230 3.13 -5.87 -3.84
CA ARG A 230 2.97 -6.00 -5.30
C ARG A 230 1.72 -5.29 -5.80
N ALA A 231 0.57 -5.51 -5.16
CA ALA A 231 -0.68 -4.88 -5.59
C ALA A 231 -0.65 -3.35 -5.50
N PHE A 232 -0.04 -2.79 -4.45
CA PHE A 232 0.15 -1.34 -4.36
C PHE A 232 1.20 -0.81 -5.34
N ASN A 233 2.24 -1.59 -5.64
CA ASN A 233 3.21 -1.23 -6.68
C ASN A 233 2.56 -1.13 -8.07
N GLU A 234 1.70 -2.10 -8.41
CA GLU A 234 0.91 -2.08 -9.66
C GLU A 234 -0.04 -0.87 -9.73
N LEU A 235 -0.64 -0.48 -8.61
CA LEU A 235 -1.44 0.75 -8.54
C LEU A 235 -0.57 2.00 -8.73
N ALA A 236 0.60 2.06 -8.11
CA ALA A 236 1.54 3.18 -8.26
C ALA A 236 1.97 3.36 -9.72
N HIS A 237 2.35 2.27 -10.38
CA HIS A 237 2.70 2.28 -11.80
C HIS A 237 1.53 2.72 -12.68
N TRP A 238 0.34 2.18 -12.45
CA TRP A 238 -0.85 2.53 -13.21
C TRP A 238 -1.21 4.01 -13.06
N PHE A 239 -1.21 4.54 -11.83
CA PHE A 239 -1.50 5.95 -11.57
C PHE A 239 -0.49 6.87 -12.23
N GLY A 240 0.81 6.54 -12.14
CA GLY A 240 1.87 7.29 -12.82
C GLY A 240 1.77 7.24 -14.34
N ALA A 241 1.32 6.13 -14.92
CA ALA A 241 1.12 6.00 -16.37
C ALA A 241 -0.08 6.79 -16.90
N CYS A 242 -1.07 7.10 -16.04
CA CYS A 242 -2.29 7.79 -16.41
C CYS A 242 -2.26 9.31 -16.12
N GLU A 243 -1.17 9.83 -15.54
CA GLU A 243 -1.08 11.19 -14.98
C GLU A 243 -1.58 12.31 -15.92
N HIS A 244 -1.37 12.16 -17.22
CA HIS A 244 -1.62 13.20 -18.22
C HIS A 244 -2.72 12.85 -19.25
N ARG A 245 -3.54 11.82 -19.02
CA ARG A 245 -4.55 11.40 -20.00
C ARG A 245 -5.93 11.17 -19.42
N VAL A 246 -6.94 11.36 -20.27
CA VAL A 246 -8.32 11.00 -19.95
C VAL A 246 -8.42 9.48 -19.87
N ILE A 247 -8.80 8.97 -18.70
CA ILE A 247 -8.96 7.53 -18.45
C ILE A 247 -10.16 7.02 -19.24
N THR A 248 -9.92 6.06 -20.13
CA THR A 248 -10.93 5.37 -20.94
C THR A 248 -11.74 4.37 -20.11
N ALA A 249 -12.86 3.88 -20.66
CA ALA A 249 -13.67 2.85 -20.01
C ALA A 249 -12.89 1.55 -19.75
N GLY A 250 -12.05 1.11 -20.68
CA GLY A 250 -11.20 -0.07 -20.50
C GLY A 250 -10.14 0.12 -19.41
N GLU A 251 -9.55 1.32 -19.32
CA GLU A 251 -8.62 1.65 -18.25
C GLU A 251 -9.29 1.72 -16.87
N ARG A 252 -10.55 2.16 -16.81
CA ARG A 252 -11.37 2.12 -15.58
C ARG A 252 -11.59 0.69 -15.09
N GLU A 253 -11.85 -0.26 -15.99
CA GLU A 253 -11.96 -1.68 -15.64
C GLU A 253 -10.61 -2.23 -15.13
N GLN A 254 -9.51 -1.87 -15.80
CA GLN A 254 -8.16 -2.25 -15.36
C GLN A 254 -7.82 -1.71 -13.96
N LEU A 255 -8.14 -0.45 -13.68
CA LEU A 255 -7.99 0.16 -12.35
C LEU A 255 -8.84 -0.58 -11.31
N THR A 256 -10.10 -0.88 -11.65
CA THR A 256 -11.01 -1.63 -10.77
C THR A 256 -10.42 -2.98 -10.37
N THR A 257 -9.87 -3.73 -11.32
CA THR A 257 -9.24 -5.02 -11.04
C THR A 257 -7.98 -4.88 -10.18
N ARG A 258 -7.13 -3.87 -10.44
CA ARG A 258 -5.94 -3.57 -9.60
C ARG A 258 -6.32 -3.20 -8.17
N MET A 259 -7.32 -2.32 -8.00
CA MET A 259 -7.82 -1.94 -6.68
C MET A 259 -8.44 -3.13 -5.92
N ARG A 260 -9.15 -4.02 -6.62
CA ARG A 260 -9.66 -5.27 -6.04
C ARG A 260 -8.53 -6.18 -5.57
N CYS A 261 -7.45 -6.32 -6.35
CA CYS A 261 -6.27 -7.10 -5.93
C CYS A 261 -5.67 -6.55 -4.63
N ALA A 262 -5.48 -5.22 -4.54
CA ALA A 262 -4.95 -4.59 -3.34
C ALA A 262 -5.88 -4.77 -2.13
N ALA A 263 -7.19 -4.57 -2.33
CA ALA A 263 -8.19 -4.72 -1.26
C ALA A 263 -8.30 -6.17 -0.76
N LEU A 264 -8.29 -7.16 -1.66
CA LEU A 264 -8.30 -8.57 -1.27
C LEU A 264 -6.98 -8.97 -0.60
N ALA A 265 -5.82 -8.56 -1.13
CA ALA A 265 -4.53 -8.83 -0.47
C ALA A 265 -4.51 -8.28 0.97
N GLN A 266 -5.02 -7.06 1.14
CA GLN A 266 -5.12 -6.40 2.44
C GLN A 266 -6.12 -7.09 3.38
N LYS A 267 -7.28 -7.49 2.88
CA LYS A 267 -8.28 -8.28 3.63
C LYS A 267 -7.69 -9.61 4.10
N GLY A 268 -6.99 -10.32 3.22
CA GLY A 268 -6.35 -11.60 3.56
C GLY A 268 -5.31 -11.46 4.67
N LEU A 269 -4.49 -10.41 4.59
CA LEU A 269 -3.53 -10.08 5.63
C LEU A 269 -4.20 -9.76 6.98
N LEU A 270 -5.26 -8.95 6.97
CA LEU A 270 -6.01 -8.60 8.19
C LEU A 270 -6.73 -9.81 8.80
N SER A 271 -7.33 -10.67 7.98
CA SER A 271 -7.93 -11.93 8.42
C SER A 271 -6.89 -12.85 9.04
N TRP A 272 -5.71 -12.97 8.42
CA TRP A 272 -4.60 -13.75 8.97
C TRP A 272 -4.13 -13.18 10.31
N LEU A 273 -3.93 -11.87 10.42
CA LEU A 273 -3.49 -11.21 11.66
C LEU A 273 -4.47 -11.44 12.81
N ARG A 274 -5.77 -11.30 12.55
CA ARG A 274 -6.82 -11.54 13.55
C ARG A 274 -6.82 -13.00 14.03
N LYS A 275 -6.58 -13.94 13.12
CA LYS A 275 -6.61 -15.38 13.43
C LYS A 275 -5.35 -15.85 14.16
N GLU A 276 -4.19 -15.49 13.64
CA GLU A 276 -2.91 -16.09 14.04
C GLU A 276 -2.12 -15.23 15.04
N ALA A 277 -2.17 -13.90 14.90
CA ALA A 277 -1.34 -13.00 15.72
C ALA A 277 -2.12 -12.36 16.89
N PHE A 278 -3.39 -12.03 16.68
CA PHE A 278 -4.23 -11.25 17.60
C PHE A 278 -5.63 -11.86 17.80
N PRO A 279 -5.73 -13.13 18.27
CA PRO A 279 -7.02 -13.75 18.52
C PRO A 279 -7.79 -12.97 19.59
N GLY A 280 -8.95 -12.43 19.24
CA GLY A 280 -9.83 -11.68 20.14
C GLY A 280 -9.56 -10.18 20.24
N GLU A 281 -8.49 -9.66 19.61
CA GLU A 281 -8.20 -8.23 19.53
C GLU A 281 -8.53 -7.66 18.15
N SER A 282 -8.80 -6.35 18.09
CA SER A 282 -8.93 -5.67 16.80
C SER A 282 -7.54 -5.52 16.17
N ALA A 283 -7.24 -6.32 15.13
CA ALA A 283 -5.98 -6.25 14.39
C ALA A 283 -5.63 -4.84 13.87
N MET A 284 -6.63 -3.96 13.68
CA MET A 284 -6.39 -2.56 13.27
C MET A 284 -5.68 -1.73 14.35
N ASN A 285 -5.85 -2.09 15.64
CA ASN A 285 -5.29 -1.32 16.75
C ASN A 285 -3.82 -1.64 17.04
N VAL A 286 -3.21 -2.53 16.26
CA VAL A 286 -1.84 -3.01 16.47
C VAL A 286 -0.99 -2.91 15.20
N CYS A 287 -1.61 -2.63 14.05
CA CYS A 287 -1.00 -2.81 12.73
C CYS A 287 -1.10 -1.53 11.89
N GLY A 288 -0.16 -0.60 12.10
CA GLY A 288 -0.24 0.75 11.52
C GLY A 288 -0.20 0.78 9.99
N VAL A 289 0.57 -0.10 9.35
CA VAL A 289 0.62 -0.21 7.87
C VAL A 289 -0.74 -0.62 7.31
N GLN A 290 -1.43 -1.53 8.00
CA GLN A 290 -2.69 -2.11 7.55
C GLN A 290 -3.83 -1.12 7.71
N ASP A 291 -3.85 -0.41 8.83
CA ASP A 291 -4.81 0.67 9.05
C ASP A 291 -4.63 1.77 7.99
N LEU A 292 -3.38 2.17 7.72
CA LEU A 292 -3.09 3.14 6.66
C LEU A 292 -3.57 2.62 5.29
N ALA A 293 -3.17 1.42 4.88
CA ALA A 293 -3.57 0.81 3.61
C ALA A 293 -5.11 0.72 3.47
N PHE A 294 -5.82 0.34 4.54
CA PHE A 294 -7.27 0.26 4.53
C PHE A 294 -7.92 1.63 4.41
N ARG A 295 -7.43 2.64 5.14
CA ARG A 295 -7.92 4.03 5.04
C ARG A 295 -7.68 4.61 3.65
N THR A 296 -6.52 4.37 3.06
CA THR A 296 -6.17 4.79 1.69
C THR A 296 -7.09 4.12 0.66
N LEU A 297 -7.27 2.80 0.69
CA LEU A 297 -8.20 2.12 -0.24
C LEU A 297 -9.64 2.62 -0.08
N ARG A 298 -10.05 2.90 1.16
CA ARG A 298 -11.38 3.45 1.45
C ARG A 298 -11.53 4.87 0.92
N SER A 299 -10.51 5.72 1.04
CA SER A 299 -10.55 7.09 0.50
C SER A 299 -10.63 7.07 -1.03
N TRP A 300 -9.84 6.22 -1.69
CA TRP A 300 -9.88 6.06 -3.14
C TRP A 300 -11.21 5.48 -3.63
N SER A 301 -11.83 4.55 -2.88
CA SER A 301 -13.15 3.99 -3.21
C SER A 301 -14.30 5.00 -3.09
N ARG A 302 -14.12 6.02 -2.22
CA ARG A 302 -15.15 7.00 -1.89
C ARG A 302 -15.10 8.23 -2.79
N TYR A 303 -14.12 8.36 -3.67
CA TYR A 303 -13.95 9.56 -4.47
C TYR A 303 -15.18 9.81 -5.37
N THR A 304 -15.69 11.03 -5.27
CA THR A 304 -17.10 11.43 -5.47
C THR A 304 -17.29 12.47 -6.56
N LYS A 305 -18.52 12.48 -7.13
CA LYS A 305 -19.33 13.57 -7.73
C LYS A 305 -18.74 14.53 -8.77
N ASP A 306 -17.46 14.89 -8.73
CA ASP A 306 -16.86 15.92 -9.62
C ASP A 306 -16.03 15.31 -10.76
N GLY A 307 -16.34 14.08 -11.18
CA GLY A 307 -15.65 13.38 -12.27
C GLY A 307 -14.64 12.31 -11.82
N GLY A 308 -14.51 12.07 -10.51
CA GLY A 308 -13.75 10.93 -9.98
C GLY A 308 -14.48 9.59 -10.18
N PHE A 309 -13.73 8.54 -10.49
CA PHE A 309 -14.26 7.20 -10.73
C PHE A 309 -14.68 6.54 -9.40
N GLN A 310 -15.97 6.27 -9.21
CA GLN A 310 -16.43 5.44 -8.07
C GLN A 310 -16.12 3.97 -8.34
N ILE A 311 -15.23 3.39 -7.54
CA ILE A 311 -14.94 1.95 -7.58
C ILE A 311 -15.54 1.32 -6.34
N HIS A 312 -16.56 0.49 -6.54
CA HIS A 312 -17.23 -0.22 -5.46
C HIS A 312 -16.38 -1.39 -4.97
N LEU A 313 -15.77 -1.22 -3.79
CA LEU A 313 -14.94 -2.23 -3.11
C LEU A 313 -15.61 -2.83 -1.86
N ALA A 314 -16.92 -2.66 -1.68
CA ALA A 314 -17.58 -3.03 -0.41
C ALA A 314 -17.36 -4.49 -0.01
N GLU A 315 -17.45 -5.42 -0.97
CA GLU A 315 -17.22 -6.85 -0.73
C GLU A 315 -15.76 -7.13 -0.32
N CYS A 316 -14.80 -6.46 -0.95
CA CYS A 316 -13.37 -6.63 -0.69
C CYS A 316 -12.92 -5.98 0.63
N LEU A 317 -13.66 -5.00 1.15
CA LEU A 317 -13.35 -4.32 2.41
C LEU A 317 -14.15 -4.86 3.61
N THR A 318 -14.99 -5.87 3.40
CA THR A 318 -15.75 -6.53 4.48
C THR A 318 -14.89 -7.57 5.20
N LEU A 319 -14.38 -7.23 6.38
CA LEU A 319 -13.41 -8.02 7.16
C LEU A 319 -13.98 -9.27 7.84
N HIS A 320 -15.30 -9.51 7.78
CA HIS A 320 -15.93 -10.67 8.42
C HIS A 320 -15.99 -11.90 7.52
N VAL A 321 -15.74 -11.73 6.22
CA VAL A 321 -15.71 -12.82 5.25
C VAL A 321 -14.25 -13.26 5.10
N GLU A 322 -13.95 -14.52 5.33
CA GLU A 322 -12.60 -15.05 5.08
C GLU A 322 -12.29 -15.06 3.58
N ILE A 323 -11.01 -14.91 3.24
CA ILE A 323 -10.57 -15.08 1.86
C ILE A 323 -10.41 -16.57 1.54
N THR A 324 -10.97 -16.96 0.41
CA THR A 324 -10.88 -18.30 -0.15
C THR A 324 -9.55 -18.55 -0.87
N SER A 325 -9.14 -19.81 -0.99
CA SER A 325 -7.95 -20.20 -1.77
C SER A 325 -8.04 -19.76 -3.24
N ASP A 326 -9.26 -19.75 -3.79
CA ASP A 326 -9.51 -19.33 -5.18
C ASP A 326 -9.31 -17.83 -5.38
N GLU A 327 -9.69 -17.02 -4.39
CA GLU A 327 -9.41 -15.57 -4.38
C GLU A 327 -7.91 -15.30 -4.30
N ILE A 328 -7.16 -16.03 -3.45
CA ILE A 328 -5.69 -15.91 -3.40
C ILE A 328 -5.08 -16.20 -4.77
N SER A 329 -5.47 -17.33 -5.36
CA SER A 329 -4.98 -17.75 -6.67
C SER A 329 -5.37 -16.75 -7.77
N ARG A 330 -6.52 -16.08 -7.64
CA ARG A 330 -6.97 -15.04 -8.55
C ARG A 330 -6.10 -13.79 -8.42
N ILE A 331 -5.78 -13.33 -7.20
CA ILE A 331 -4.88 -12.19 -6.98
C ILE A 331 -3.53 -12.48 -7.65
N ASP A 332 -2.94 -13.65 -7.41
CA ASP A 332 -1.65 -14.02 -8.01
C ASP A 332 -1.71 -13.99 -9.55
N ARG A 333 -2.74 -14.57 -10.17
CA ARG A 333 -2.93 -14.55 -11.63
C ARG A 333 -3.14 -13.15 -12.18
N ASP A 334 -3.93 -12.32 -11.51
CA ASP A 334 -4.23 -10.96 -11.95
C ASP A 334 -2.99 -10.07 -11.86
N LEU A 335 -2.21 -10.17 -10.76
CA LEU A 335 -0.93 -9.49 -10.62
C LEU A 335 0.07 -9.94 -11.70
N GLU A 336 0.20 -11.24 -11.95
CA GLU A 336 1.05 -11.75 -13.03
C GLU A 336 0.59 -11.25 -14.41
N LYS A 337 -0.73 -11.17 -14.64
CA LYS A 337 -1.29 -10.62 -15.87
C LYS A 337 -0.96 -9.14 -16.04
N PHE A 338 -1.04 -8.32 -14.98
CA PHE A 338 -0.67 -6.91 -15.05
C PHE A 338 0.82 -6.76 -15.36
N GLU A 339 1.66 -7.55 -14.69
CA GLU A 339 3.10 -7.57 -14.93
C GLU A 339 3.45 -7.92 -16.39
N LEU A 340 2.70 -8.85 -17.00
CA LEU A 340 2.84 -9.24 -18.41
C LEU A 340 2.32 -8.20 -19.39
N GLN A 341 1.24 -7.48 -19.04
CA GLN A 341 0.70 -6.39 -19.86
C GLN A 341 1.65 -5.19 -19.94
N GLU A 342 2.43 -4.97 -18.89
CA GLU A 342 3.45 -3.93 -18.81
C GLU A 342 4.82 -4.40 -19.36
N ALA A 343 4.95 -5.68 -19.71
CA ALA A 343 6.19 -6.19 -20.27
C ALA A 343 6.30 -5.84 -21.77
N PRO A 344 7.47 -5.34 -22.22
CA PRO A 344 7.76 -5.22 -23.65
C PRO A 344 7.55 -6.56 -24.33
N GLN A 345 6.78 -6.61 -25.43
CA GLN A 345 6.77 -7.78 -26.31
C GLN A 345 8.13 -7.87 -27.02
N SER A 346 9.11 -8.44 -26.33
CA SER A 346 10.42 -8.74 -26.90
C SER A 346 10.30 -9.95 -27.83
N THR A 347 10.85 -9.80 -29.04
CA THR A 347 10.95 -10.86 -30.05
C THR A 347 11.74 -12.07 -29.51
N PRO A 348 11.30 -13.31 -29.77
CA PRO A 348 11.88 -14.50 -29.16
C PRO A 348 13.26 -14.80 -29.74
N ASP A 349 14.29 -14.72 -28.90
CA ASP A 349 15.62 -15.27 -29.22
C ASP A 349 15.79 -16.66 -28.57
N ARG A 350 16.46 -17.52 -29.34
CA ARG A 350 16.65 -18.98 -29.30
C ARG A 350 16.40 -19.75 -27.96
N PRO A 351 15.67 -20.89 -27.98
CA PRO A 351 15.57 -21.79 -26.83
C PRO A 351 16.92 -22.43 -26.48
N ARG A 352 17.32 -22.36 -25.21
CA ARG A 352 18.39 -23.18 -24.65
C ARG A 352 17.76 -24.49 -24.18
N GLU A 353 18.18 -25.62 -24.74
CA GLU A 353 17.70 -26.95 -24.39
C GLU A 353 17.95 -27.22 -22.89
N ALA A 354 16.88 -27.53 -22.16
CA ALA A 354 16.94 -27.89 -20.76
C ALA A 354 17.52 -29.31 -20.63
N SER A 355 18.71 -29.41 -20.05
CA SER A 355 19.28 -30.69 -19.63
C SER A 355 18.46 -31.27 -18.47
N THR A 356 17.93 -32.48 -18.63
CA THR A 356 17.01 -33.15 -17.69
C THR A 356 17.71 -33.91 -16.55
N ASN A 357 19.02 -33.78 -16.38
CA ASN A 357 19.77 -34.33 -15.24
C ASN A 357 20.04 -33.21 -14.23
N GLY A 358 18.97 -32.67 -13.65
CA GLY A 358 19.01 -31.45 -12.85
C GLY A 358 19.88 -31.59 -11.59
N PRO A 359 20.88 -30.72 -11.36
CA PRO A 359 21.48 -30.57 -10.05
C PRO A 359 20.41 -30.20 -9.03
N VAL A 360 20.59 -30.62 -7.77
CA VAL A 360 19.71 -30.23 -6.66
C VAL A 360 19.72 -28.70 -6.56
N GLU A 361 18.55 -28.06 -6.69
CA GLU A 361 18.39 -26.62 -6.50
C GLU A 361 18.94 -26.22 -5.12
N LYS A 362 19.97 -25.37 -5.09
CA LYS A 362 20.66 -24.98 -3.85
C LYS A 362 19.99 -23.81 -3.15
N TYR A 363 19.26 -22.98 -3.90
CA TYR A 363 18.67 -21.74 -3.41
C TYR A 363 17.15 -21.72 -3.60
N ASP A 364 16.41 -21.32 -2.56
CA ASP A 364 14.94 -21.26 -2.60
C ASP A 364 14.40 -20.01 -3.34
N SER A 365 15.23 -18.99 -3.58
CA SER A 365 14.82 -17.71 -4.19
C SER A 365 16.00 -16.90 -4.71
N VAL A 366 15.74 -15.90 -5.57
CA VAL A 366 16.75 -14.96 -6.07
C VAL A 366 17.39 -14.18 -4.92
N ALA A 367 16.60 -13.80 -3.91
CA ALA A 367 17.11 -13.15 -2.70
C ALA A 367 18.13 -14.05 -1.97
N ALA A 368 17.81 -15.34 -1.79
CA ALA A 368 18.73 -16.30 -1.17
C ALA A 368 20.02 -16.48 -1.99
N ALA A 369 19.92 -16.49 -3.32
CA ALA A 369 21.09 -16.54 -4.21
C ALA A 369 21.97 -15.28 -4.09
N ILE A 370 21.38 -14.09 -3.99
CA ILE A 370 22.11 -12.84 -3.73
C ILE A 370 22.78 -12.85 -2.37
N GLU A 371 22.06 -13.24 -1.31
CA GLU A 371 22.61 -13.29 0.05
C GLU A 371 23.83 -14.23 0.11
N ALA A 372 23.73 -15.39 -0.55
CA ALA A 372 24.84 -16.31 -0.67
C ALA A 372 26.01 -15.71 -1.47
N ALA A 373 25.75 -15.10 -2.63
CA ALA A 373 26.79 -14.46 -3.43
C ALA A 373 27.49 -13.29 -2.69
N GLN A 374 26.74 -12.53 -1.89
CA GLN A 374 27.29 -11.46 -1.06
C GLN A 374 28.20 -12.01 0.04
N SER A 375 27.83 -13.13 0.65
CA SER A 375 28.63 -13.83 1.66
C SER A 375 29.88 -14.49 1.07
N ASP A 376 29.75 -15.12 -0.10
CA ASP A 376 30.82 -15.92 -0.72
C ASP A 376 31.84 -15.03 -1.47
N PHE A 377 31.40 -13.89 -2.00
CA PHE A 377 32.21 -13.02 -2.87
C PHE A 377 32.38 -11.56 -2.39
N PRO A 378 32.49 -11.27 -1.08
CA PRO A 378 32.34 -9.91 -0.52
C PRO A 378 33.41 -8.92 -1.00
N MET A 379 34.57 -9.42 -1.43
CA MET A 379 35.70 -8.57 -1.86
C MET A 379 35.58 -8.06 -3.30
N ARG A 380 34.78 -8.74 -4.14
CA ARG A 380 34.73 -8.53 -5.59
C ARG A 380 33.32 -8.24 -6.11
N LEU A 381 32.29 -8.64 -5.38
CA LEU A 381 30.92 -8.28 -5.65
C LEU A 381 30.41 -7.35 -4.57
N VAL A 382 29.90 -6.20 -4.99
CA VAL A 382 29.21 -5.26 -4.12
C VAL A 382 27.75 -5.25 -4.51
N ILE A 383 26.90 -5.77 -3.63
CA ILE A 383 25.45 -5.77 -3.83
C ILE A 383 24.88 -4.51 -3.17
N THR A 384 24.23 -3.67 -3.98
CA THR A 384 23.55 -2.47 -3.46
C THR A 384 22.23 -2.82 -2.78
N PRO A 385 21.71 -1.99 -1.84
CA PRO A 385 20.38 -2.21 -1.27
C PRO A 385 19.29 -2.33 -2.33
N ARG A 386 19.39 -1.55 -3.40
CA ARG A 386 18.48 -1.60 -4.54
C ARG A 386 18.47 -2.96 -5.24
N ALA A 387 19.62 -3.59 -5.41
CA ALA A 387 19.71 -4.93 -5.98
C ALA A 387 19.02 -5.98 -5.09
N ILE A 388 19.19 -5.88 -3.77
CA ILE A 388 18.50 -6.74 -2.79
C ILE A 388 16.99 -6.55 -2.94
N ASP A 389 16.50 -5.31 -2.88
CA ASP A 389 15.06 -4.99 -3.02
C ASP A 389 14.47 -5.59 -4.31
N SER A 390 15.18 -5.47 -5.43
CA SER A 390 14.73 -6.01 -6.72
C SER A 390 14.70 -7.54 -6.78
N ALA A 391 15.60 -8.21 -6.06
CA ALA A 391 15.68 -9.66 -6.01
C ALA A 391 14.60 -10.27 -5.11
N GLU A 392 14.27 -9.60 -4.01
CA GLU A 392 13.17 -9.99 -3.13
C GLU A 392 11.82 -9.98 -3.83
N CYS A 393 11.65 -9.05 -4.76
CA CYS A 393 10.45 -8.94 -5.59
C CYS A 393 10.47 -9.85 -6.83
N SER A 394 11.57 -10.58 -7.06
CA SER A 394 11.73 -11.39 -8.27
C SER A 394 10.96 -12.71 -8.19
N SER A 395 10.18 -13.01 -9.23
CA SER A 395 9.47 -14.29 -9.38
C SER A 395 10.25 -15.34 -10.19
N PHE A 396 11.52 -15.03 -10.52
CA PHE A 396 12.38 -15.90 -11.34
C PHE A 396 12.63 -17.24 -10.66
N ILE A 397 12.33 -18.34 -11.37
CA ILE A 397 12.24 -19.69 -10.79
C ILE A 397 13.57 -20.46 -10.80
N ARG A 398 14.66 -19.89 -11.31
CA ARG A 398 15.98 -20.55 -11.40
C ARG A 398 17.04 -19.76 -10.64
N PRO A 399 16.92 -19.64 -9.30
CA PRO A 399 17.84 -18.82 -8.52
C PRO A 399 19.30 -19.30 -8.57
N ASP A 400 19.56 -20.58 -8.80
CA ASP A 400 20.90 -21.11 -9.03
C ASP A 400 21.59 -20.47 -10.25
N ASP A 401 20.88 -20.25 -11.36
CA ASP A 401 21.42 -19.55 -12.54
C ASP A 401 21.88 -18.13 -12.19
N VAL A 402 21.20 -17.47 -11.23
CA VAL A 402 21.55 -16.13 -10.76
C VAL A 402 22.85 -16.18 -9.95
N TYR A 403 22.98 -17.15 -9.04
CA TYR A 403 24.21 -17.35 -8.29
C TYR A 403 25.39 -17.68 -9.21
N ASP A 404 25.20 -18.54 -10.20
CA ASP A 404 26.23 -18.88 -11.19
C ASP A 404 26.69 -17.66 -12.00
N ALA A 405 25.75 -16.78 -12.37
CA ALA A 405 26.08 -15.51 -13.01
C ALA A 405 26.95 -14.62 -12.10
N PHE A 406 26.68 -14.58 -10.79
CA PHE A 406 27.51 -13.88 -9.83
C PHE A 406 28.89 -14.52 -9.65
N ALA A 407 28.98 -15.84 -9.60
CA ALA A 407 30.26 -16.56 -9.54
C ALA A 407 31.12 -16.28 -10.78
N ALA A 408 30.51 -16.18 -11.96
CA ALA A 408 31.19 -15.77 -13.19
C ALA A 408 31.67 -14.31 -13.11
N MET A 409 30.85 -13.37 -12.62
CA MET A 409 31.26 -11.98 -12.38
C MET A 409 32.42 -11.87 -11.39
N HIS A 410 32.38 -12.63 -10.30
CA HIS A 410 33.46 -12.73 -9.31
C HIS A 410 34.76 -13.22 -9.97
N SER A 411 34.68 -14.27 -10.79
CA SER A 411 35.84 -14.82 -11.51
C SER A 411 36.43 -13.81 -12.50
N VAL A 412 35.60 -13.02 -13.18
CA VAL A 412 36.06 -11.92 -14.04
C VAL A 412 36.73 -10.82 -13.22
N ALA A 413 36.18 -10.48 -12.06
CA ALA A 413 36.77 -9.49 -11.16
C ALA A 413 38.15 -9.90 -10.66
N ILE A 414 38.35 -11.19 -10.34
CA ILE A 414 39.67 -11.75 -10.02
C ILE A 414 40.62 -11.57 -11.22
N ALA A 415 40.18 -11.92 -12.42
CA ALA A 415 41.01 -11.78 -13.62
C ALA A 415 41.42 -10.33 -13.92
N ILE A 416 40.53 -9.36 -13.65
CA ILE A 416 40.84 -7.93 -13.72
C ILE A 416 41.90 -7.57 -12.67
N PHE A 417 41.71 -8.01 -11.42
CA PHE A 417 42.63 -7.71 -10.32
C PHE A 417 44.04 -8.26 -10.56
N ASP A 418 44.14 -9.49 -11.04
CA ASP A 418 45.42 -10.16 -11.30
C ASP A 418 46.07 -9.71 -12.63
N GLY A 419 45.41 -8.83 -13.39
CA GLY A 419 45.86 -8.39 -14.72
C GLY A 419 45.79 -9.47 -15.81
N SER A 420 45.23 -10.65 -15.52
CA SER A 420 45.13 -11.78 -16.44
C SER A 420 44.09 -11.59 -17.55
N ILE A 421 43.19 -10.61 -17.40
CA ILE A 421 42.20 -10.27 -18.42
C ILE A 421 42.82 -9.62 -19.69
N GLY A 422 44.02 -9.03 -19.58
CA GLY A 422 44.72 -8.37 -20.68
C GLY A 422 43.89 -7.23 -21.30
N SER A 423 43.73 -7.25 -22.63
CA SER A 423 42.91 -6.29 -23.37
C SER A 423 41.42 -6.68 -23.47
N THR A 424 41.02 -7.79 -22.85
CA THR A 424 39.64 -8.28 -22.92
C THR A 424 38.72 -7.41 -22.07
N THR A 425 37.61 -6.95 -22.63
CA THR A 425 36.63 -6.19 -21.86
C THR A 425 35.91 -7.09 -20.85
N PRO A 426 35.45 -6.58 -19.69
CA PRO A 426 34.69 -7.37 -18.73
C PRO A 426 33.47 -8.08 -19.34
N ARG A 427 32.79 -7.42 -20.29
CA ARG A 427 31.66 -7.98 -21.05
C ARG A 427 32.07 -9.20 -21.87
N GLN A 428 33.21 -9.14 -22.55
CA GLN A 428 33.73 -10.27 -23.32
C GLN A 428 34.16 -11.41 -22.40
N ALA A 429 34.85 -11.09 -21.29
CA ALA A 429 35.27 -12.09 -20.32
C ALA A 429 34.10 -12.82 -19.62
N LEU A 430 32.95 -12.16 -19.45
CA LEU A 430 31.69 -12.78 -19.02
C LEU A 430 31.12 -13.71 -20.09
N ARG A 431 31.13 -13.28 -21.35
CA ARG A 431 30.66 -14.09 -22.49
C ARG A 431 31.48 -15.38 -22.62
N ASP A 432 32.79 -15.30 -22.45
CA ASP A 432 33.69 -16.46 -22.51
C ASP A 432 33.39 -17.48 -21.38
N ARG A 433 32.71 -17.05 -20.32
CA ARG A 433 32.19 -17.88 -19.22
C ARG A 433 30.73 -18.27 -19.40
N GLY A 434 30.15 -18.07 -20.59
CA GLY A 434 28.77 -18.40 -20.89
C GLY A 434 27.73 -17.42 -20.33
N VAL A 435 28.15 -16.27 -19.82
CA VAL A 435 27.27 -15.22 -19.29
C VAL A 435 27.12 -14.09 -20.30
N MET A 436 25.96 -14.03 -20.94
CA MET A 436 25.69 -13.06 -21.98
C MET A 436 25.34 -11.69 -21.37
N SER A 437 26.27 -10.74 -21.50
CA SER A 437 26.05 -9.33 -21.13
C SER A 437 25.86 -8.44 -22.34
N LYS A 438 24.97 -7.45 -22.23
CA LYS A 438 24.65 -6.46 -23.27
C LYS A 438 24.58 -5.05 -22.66
N PRO A 439 24.96 -4.01 -23.42
CA PRO A 439 24.70 -2.63 -23.01
C PRO A 439 23.25 -2.25 -23.27
N CYS A 440 22.72 -1.33 -22.48
CA CYS A 440 21.49 -0.60 -22.75
C CYS A 440 21.72 0.45 -23.85
N SER A 441 20.69 0.73 -24.65
CA SER A 441 20.79 1.76 -25.69
C SER A 441 20.82 3.16 -25.07
N ALA A 442 21.61 4.08 -25.64
CA ALA A 442 21.68 5.47 -25.15
C ALA A 442 20.29 6.15 -25.12
N ALA A 443 19.41 5.82 -26.07
CA ALA A 443 18.02 6.30 -26.07
C ALA A 443 17.21 5.77 -24.88
N THR A 444 17.38 4.49 -24.51
CA THR A 444 16.76 3.89 -23.31
C THR A 444 17.28 4.56 -22.05
N MET A 445 18.60 4.68 -21.92
CA MET A 445 19.24 5.33 -20.78
C MET A 445 18.72 6.75 -20.57
N LYS A 446 18.67 7.55 -21.64
CA LYS A 446 18.16 8.92 -21.59
C LYS A 446 16.66 8.99 -21.21
N ARG A 447 15.84 8.09 -21.74
CA ARG A 447 14.38 8.10 -21.50
C ARG A 447 14.02 7.63 -20.10
N PHE A 448 14.78 6.69 -19.54
CA PHE A 448 14.49 6.02 -18.28
C PHE A 448 15.59 6.23 -17.23
N ASP A 449 16.26 7.38 -17.31
CA ASP A 449 17.46 7.75 -16.55
C ASP A 449 17.42 7.34 -15.06
N ARG A 450 16.33 7.67 -14.37
CA ARG A 450 16.12 7.36 -12.95
C ARG A 450 16.23 5.86 -12.61
N PHE A 451 15.96 4.97 -13.56
CA PHE A 451 16.04 3.53 -13.34
C PHE A 451 17.43 2.98 -13.58
N TYR A 452 18.28 3.68 -14.32
CA TYR A 452 19.60 3.20 -14.69
C TYR A 452 20.73 3.83 -13.87
N HIS A 453 20.39 4.53 -12.79
CA HIS A 453 21.36 5.07 -11.86
C HIS A 453 21.20 4.49 -10.45
N VAL A 454 22.32 4.29 -9.76
CA VAL A 454 22.35 3.90 -8.36
C VAL A 454 23.41 4.69 -7.63
N GLU A 455 23.10 5.12 -6.41
CA GLU A 455 24.06 5.79 -5.55
C GLU A 455 24.98 4.74 -4.90
N TYR A 456 26.29 4.94 -5.02
CA TYR A 456 27.31 4.13 -4.36
C TYR A 456 28.50 5.01 -3.97
N ASN A 457 28.88 5.00 -2.69
CA ASN A 457 29.94 5.88 -2.14
C ASN A 457 29.73 7.37 -2.44
N ASN A 458 28.49 7.86 -2.35
CA ASN A 458 28.09 9.24 -2.69
C ASN A 458 28.30 9.63 -4.18
N GLU A 459 28.50 8.65 -5.06
CA GLU A 459 28.57 8.85 -6.50
C GLU A 459 27.37 8.19 -7.17
N MET A 460 26.82 8.86 -8.19
CA MET A 460 25.77 8.29 -9.03
C MET A 460 26.41 7.46 -10.14
N LEU A 461 26.25 6.14 -10.05
CA LEU A 461 26.77 5.20 -11.03
C LEU A 461 25.74 4.91 -12.12
N GLU A 462 26.18 4.88 -13.37
CA GLU A 462 25.37 4.47 -14.52
C GLU A 462 25.42 2.95 -14.70
N LEU A 463 24.26 2.30 -14.67
CA LEU A 463 24.06 0.85 -14.79
C LEU A 463 23.73 0.44 -16.23
N SER A 464 24.58 0.83 -17.18
CA SER A 464 24.34 0.58 -18.61
C SER A 464 24.60 -0.85 -19.05
N GLU A 465 25.36 -1.66 -18.30
CA GLU A 465 25.57 -3.07 -18.61
C GLU A 465 24.57 -3.97 -17.88
N HIS A 466 24.11 -5.03 -18.55
CA HIS A 466 23.27 -6.02 -17.90
C HIS A 466 23.44 -7.44 -18.48
N VAL A 467 23.25 -8.42 -17.62
CA VAL A 467 23.05 -9.82 -17.98
C VAL A 467 21.56 -10.12 -17.98
N THR A 468 21.06 -10.80 -19.02
CA THR A 468 19.69 -11.34 -19.02
C THR A 468 19.75 -12.86 -18.96
N LEU A 469 19.11 -13.43 -17.95
CA LEU A 469 18.99 -14.88 -17.80
C LEU A 469 17.57 -15.30 -18.18
N GLY A 470 17.46 -16.17 -19.18
CA GLY A 470 16.18 -16.66 -19.71
C GLY A 470 15.43 -15.64 -20.57
N CYS A 471 14.13 -15.83 -20.78
CA CYS A 471 13.32 -15.04 -21.74
C CYS A 471 11.81 -15.11 -21.44
N LYS A 472 11.00 -14.29 -22.12
CA LYS A 472 9.51 -14.31 -22.15
C LYS A 472 8.76 -13.76 -20.94
N SER A 473 8.97 -14.25 -19.72
CA SER A 473 8.16 -13.83 -18.54
C SER A 473 9.02 -13.52 -17.33
N ALA A 474 8.52 -12.75 -16.36
CA ALA A 474 9.25 -12.45 -15.12
C ALA A 474 9.69 -13.71 -14.34
N ARG A 475 8.91 -14.80 -14.45
CA ARG A 475 9.25 -16.10 -13.85
C ARG A 475 10.41 -16.81 -14.54
N THR A 476 10.63 -16.50 -15.82
CA THR A 476 11.61 -17.20 -16.67
C THR A 476 12.66 -16.26 -17.25
N CYS A 477 12.63 -14.98 -16.90
CA CYS A 477 13.52 -13.91 -17.34
C CYS A 477 13.88 -13.00 -16.16
N ILE A 478 15.17 -12.79 -15.93
CA ILE A 478 15.69 -11.85 -14.93
C ILE A 478 16.84 -11.04 -15.55
N SER A 479 16.96 -9.78 -15.16
CA SER A 479 18.07 -8.90 -15.54
C SER A 479 18.95 -8.58 -14.32
N ILE A 480 20.26 -8.69 -14.49
CA ILE A 480 21.26 -8.25 -13.51
C ILE A 480 21.98 -7.03 -14.11
N HIS A 481 21.69 -5.84 -13.62
CA HIS A 481 22.38 -4.61 -14.06
C HIS A 481 23.57 -4.32 -13.16
N TRP A 482 24.69 -3.98 -13.78
CA TRP A 482 25.96 -3.85 -13.10
C TRP A 482 26.81 -2.70 -13.64
N TRP A 483 27.73 -2.25 -12.80
CA TRP A 483 28.84 -1.37 -13.15
C TRP A 483 30.15 -2.00 -12.67
N VAL A 484 31.28 -1.67 -13.29
CA VAL A 484 32.59 -2.22 -12.91
C VAL A 484 33.52 -1.13 -12.37
N ASP A 485 33.93 -1.27 -11.12
CA ASP A 485 34.98 -0.49 -10.49
C ASP A 485 36.33 -1.05 -10.95
N LEU A 486 36.85 -0.55 -12.07
CA LEU A 486 38.12 -1.02 -12.62
C LEU A 486 39.29 -0.80 -11.64
N PRO A 487 39.46 0.37 -10.99
CA PRO A 487 40.54 0.58 -10.02
C PRO A 487 40.55 -0.43 -8.86
N ARG A 488 39.38 -0.83 -8.36
CA ARG A 488 39.28 -1.81 -7.26
C ARG A 488 39.04 -3.25 -7.74
N ALA A 489 38.87 -3.44 -9.05
CA ALA A 489 38.45 -4.68 -9.68
C ALA A 489 37.23 -5.31 -8.97
N ARG A 490 36.10 -4.59 -8.97
CA ARG A 490 34.83 -5.03 -8.37
C ARG A 490 33.67 -4.84 -9.32
N PHE A 491 32.69 -5.73 -9.27
CA PHE A 491 31.38 -5.49 -9.87
C PHE A 491 30.45 -4.90 -8.81
N ILE A 492 29.78 -3.81 -9.16
CA ILE A 492 28.73 -3.19 -8.37
C ILE A 492 27.39 -3.59 -8.99
N ILE A 493 26.60 -4.36 -8.25
CA ILE A 493 25.29 -4.85 -8.69
C ILE A 493 24.23 -3.86 -8.23
N GLY A 494 23.64 -3.15 -9.19
CA GLY A 494 22.65 -2.11 -8.93
C GLY A 494 21.21 -2.59 -8.99
N HIS A 495 20.95 -3.70 -9.70
CA HIS A 495 19.62 -4.30 -9.87
C HIS A 495 19.76 -5.78 -10.22
N CYS A 496 18.91 -6.63 -9.66
CA CYS A 496 18.84 -8.07 -9.96
C CYS A 496 17.39 -8.55 -9.80
N GLY A 497 16.60 -8.41 -10.84
CA GLY A 497 15.17 -8.69 -10.80
C GLY A 497 14.53 -8.57 -12.17
N LYS A 498 13.24 -8.20 -12.21
CA LYS A 498 12.53 -7.90 -13.47
C LYS A 498 13.35 -6.94 -14.34
N HIS A 499 13.27 -7.10 -15.66
CA HIS A 499 13.89 -6.16 -16.61
C HIS A 499 13.54 -4.71 -16.28
N LEU A 500 14.54 -3.83 -16.28
CA LEU A 500 14.29 -2.40 -16.16
C LEU A 500 13.54 -1.88 -17.41
N PRO A 501 12.78 -0.77 -17.30
CA PRO A 501 12.07 -0.19 -18.44
C PRO A 501 13.00 0.07 -19.62
N ASN A 502 12.55 -0.24 -20.84
CA ASN A 502 13.35 -0.06 -22.05
C ASN A 502 12.52 0.51 -23.21
N SER A 503 13.16 0.91 -24.31
CA SER A 503 12.45 1.54 -25.42
C SER A 503 11.43 0.64 -26.14
N LEU A 504 11.46 -0.67 -25.87
CA LEU A 504 10.51 -1.64 -26.40
C LEU A 504 9.33 -1.89 -25.44
N SER A 505 9.39 -1.36 -24.21
CA SER A 505 8.40 -1.55 -23.14
C SER A 505 7.38 -0.44 -23.08
#